data_AF-A0AAV3R863-F1
#
_entry.id   AF-A0AAV3R863-F1
#
_cell.length_a   1.000
_cell.length_b   1.000
_cell.length_c   1.000
_cell.angle_alpha   90.00
_cell.angle_beta   90.00
_cell.angle_gamma   90.00
#
_symmetry.space_group_name_H-M   'P 1'
#
loop_
_entity.id
_entity.type
_entity.pdbx_description
1 polymer ?
#
loop_
_entity_poly.entity_id
_entity_poly.type
_entity_poly.pdbx_seq_one_letter_code
_entity_poly.pdbx_strand_id
1 'polypeptide(L)'
;MREKVELATKFGVGFVDGEMGVFGNPEHVRAACEGSLKRLDVDCIDLYYQHRIDTQVPIEVTLRSLIPFSVKLSLPRVQKIITISREIVVL
;
A
#
# COMPACT_ATOMS: atom_id res chain seq x y z
N MET A 1 17.71 15.12 0.02
CA MET A 1 16.32 15.63 0.07
C MET A 1 15.33 14.57 0.56
N ARG A 2 15.48 13.26 0.24
CA ARG A 2 14.68 12.17 0.86
C ARG A 2 14.79 12.08 2.38
N GLU A 3 15.91 12.43 2.99
CA GLU A 3 16.10 12.37 4.45
C GLU A 3 15.20 13.34 5.26
N LYS A 4 14.44 14.22 4.59
CA LYS A 4 13.58 15.21 5.26
C LYS A 4 12.09 15.02 5.00
N VAL A 5 11.69 14.01 4.21
CA VAL A 5 10.29 13.80 3.82
C VAL A 5 9.97 12.31 3.89
N GLU A 6 8.89 11.97 4.58
CA GLU A 6 8.34 10.62 4.62
C GLU A 6 7.34 10.45 3.46
N LEU A 7 7.56 9.45 2.61
CA LEU A 7 6.72 9.17 1.45
C LEU A 7 5.68 8.09 1.79
N ALA A 8 4.42 8.51 1.83
CA ALA A 8 3.28 7.61 1.94
C ALA A 8 2.57 7.43 0.60
N THR A 9 2.22 6.20 0.25
CA THR A 9 1.31 5.90 -0.87
C THR A 9 0.40 4.72 -0.54
N LYS A 10 -0.60 4.51 -1.38
CA LYS A 10 -1.71 3.58 -1.11
C LYS A 10 -2.15 2.82 -2.34
N PHE A 11 -2.73 1.65 -2.11
CA PHE A 11 -3.26 0.77 -3.15
C PHE A 11 -4.69 0.34 -2.87
N GLY A 12 -5.25 -0.45 -3.79
CA GLY A 12 -6.53 -1.13 -3.60
C GLY A 12 -7.68 -0.48 -4.33
N VAL A 13 -7.49 0.62 -5.07
CA VAL A 13 -8.46 1.08 -6.08
C VAL A 13 -7.80 0.91 -7.44
N GLY A 14 -8.50 0.25 -8.35
CA GLY A 14 -8.01 -0.01 -9.70
C GLY A 14 -9.13 -0.03 -10.73
N PHE A 15 -8.75 -0.11 -11.99
CA PHE A 15 -9.67 -0.37 -13.09
C PHE A 15 -9.38 -1.76 -13.66
N VAL A 16 -10.41 -2.60 -13.75
CA VAL A 16 -10.37 -3.89 -14.44
C VAL A 16 -11.55 -3.90 -15.41
N ASP A 17 -11.28 -4.17 -16.69
CA ASP A 17 -12.29 -4.20 -17.77
C ASP A 17 -13.15 -2.92 -17.87
N GLY A 18 -12.57 -1.77 -17.55
CA GLY A 18 -13.24 -0.46 -17.59
C GLY A 18 -14.07 -0.14 -16.33
N GLU A 19 -14.16 -1.07 -15.38
CA GLU A 19 -14.87 -0.86 -14.12
C GLU A 19 -13.90 -0.53 -12.98
N MET A 20 -14.26 0.48 -12.20
CA MET A 20 -13.52 0.83 -10.98
C MET A 20 -13.87 -0.16 -9.87
N GLY A 21 -12.87 -0.80 -9.30
CA GLY A 21 -13.04 -1.81 -8.26
C GLY A 21 -12.08 -1.62 -7.09
N VAL A 22 -12.36 -2.36 -6.03
CA VAL A 22 -11.46 -2.50 -4.88
C VAL A 22 -10.78 -3.86 -4.94
N PHE A 23 -9.45 -3.88 -4.89
CA PHE A 23 -8.66 -5.09 -5.10
C PHE A 23 -7.64 -5.31 -3.98
N GLY A 24 -7.82 -6.38 -3.22
CA GLY A 24 -6.95 -6.80 -2.13
C GLY A 24 -6.09 -8.02 -2.47
N ASN A 25 -6.20 -8.55 -3.68
CA ASN A 25 -5.45 -9.73 -4.08
C ASN A 25 -3.93 -9.47 -4.17
N PRO A 26 -3.08 -10.49 -3.89
CA PRO A 26 -1.63 -10.33 -3.88
C PRO A 26 -1.02 -9.81 -5.19
N GLU A 27 -1.57 -10.20 -6.35
CA GLU A 27 -1.05 -9.73 -7.65
C GLU A 27 -1.23 -8.21 -7.79
N HIS A 28 -2.41 -7.69 -7.45
CA HIS A 28 -2.72 -6.27 -7.50
C HIS A 28 -1.86 -5.47 -6.52
N VAL A 29 -1.65 -5.97 -5.29
CA VAL A 29 -0.82 -5.29 -4.29
C VAL A 29 0.60 -5.07 -4.83
N ARG A 30 1.18 -6.08 -5.48
CA ARG A 30 2.53 -6.01 -6.08
C ARG A 30 2.57 -5.06 -7.27
N ALA A 31 1.65 -5.21 -8.22
CA ALA A 31 1.59 -4.37 -9.42
C ALA A 31 1.40 -2.89 -9.07
N ALA A 32 0.55 -2.60 -8.08
CA ALA A 32 0.33 -1.23 -7.60
C ALA A 32 1.58 -0.63 -6.92
N CYS A 33 2.36 -1.45 -6.21
CA CYS A 33 3.60 -1.03 -5.56
C CYS A 33 4.66 -0.67 -6.61
N GLU A 34 4.93 -1.59 -7.54
CA GLU A 34 5.88 -1.40 -8.65
C GLU A 34 5.50 -0.18 -9.51
N GLY A 35 4.22 -0.04 -9.83
CA GLY A 35 3.72 1.13 -10.56
C GLY A 35 3.91 2.43 -9.78
N SER A 36 3.78 2.41 -8.45
CA SER A 36 3.98 3.60 -7.62
C SER A 36 5.44 4.02 -7.56
N LEU A 37 6.34 3.06 -7.35
CA LEU A 37 7.80 3.27 -7.38
C LEU A 37 8.22 3.88 -8.72
N LYS A 38 7.75 3.31 -9.84
CA LYS A 38 8.06 3.81 -11.18
C LYS A 38 7.51 5.21 -11.45
N ARG A 39 6.26 5.51 -11.06
CA ARG A 39 5.64 6.82 -11.31
C ARG A 39 6.25 7.94 -10.48
N LEU A 40 6.67 7.61 -9.25
CA LEU A 40 7.28 8.55 -8.33
C LEU A 40 8.80 8.65 -8.52
N ASP A 41 9.37 7.81 -9.40
CA ASP A 41 10.81 7.69 -9.64
C ASP A 41 11.58 7.48 -8.32
N VAL A 42 11.11 6.53 -7.51
CA VAL A 42 11.71 6.21 -6.22
C VAL A 42 11.96 4.73 -6.00
N ASP A 43 12.96 4.44 -5.18
CA ASP A 43 13.37 3.08 -4.83
C ASP A 43 12.69 2.56 -3.55
N CYS A 44 12.11 3.47 -2.76
CA CYS A 44 11.50 3.16 -1.48
C CYS A 44 10.26 4.02 -1.21
N ILE A 45 9.33 3.45 -0.46
CA ILE A 45 8.13 4.07 0.08
C ILE A 45 8.17 3.81 1.58
N ASP A 46 8.02 4.86 2.39
CA ASP A 46 8.10 4.75 3.85
C ASP A 46 6.81 4.17 4.45
N LEU A 47 5.66 4.50 3.85
CA LEU A 47 4.35 3.99 4.27
C LEU A 47 3.53 3.53 3.06
N TYR A 48 3.26 2.23 2.98
CA TYR A 48 2.40 1.62 1.96
C TYR A 48 1.19 0.94 2.59
N TYR A 49 -0.02 1.41 2.26
CA TYR A 49 -1.26 0.95 2.90
C TYR A 49 -2.42 0.71 1.93
N GLN A 50 -3.39 -0.10 2.36
CA GLN A 50 -4.60 -0.36 1.60
C GLN A 50 -5.62 0.76 1.82
N HIS A 51 -6.09 1.37 0.73
CA HIS A 51 -7.02 2.50 0.77
C HIS A 51 -8.46 2.09 1.13
N ARG A 52 -8.88 0.91 0.65
CA ARG A 52 -10.22 0.34 0.83
C ARG A 52 -10.10 -1.18 0.98
N ILE A 53 -10.83 -1.75 1.94
CA ILE A 53 -10.87 -3.19 2.14
C ILE A 53 -11.61 -3.82 0.97
N ASP A 54 -10.97 -4.79 0.33
CA ASP A 54 -11.63 -5.70 -0.59
C ASP A 54 -12.36 -6.76 0.23
N THR A 55 -13.70 -6.77 0.18
CA THR A 55 -14.51 -7.73 0.94
C THR A 55 -14.56 -9.12 0.31
N GLN A 56 -14.02 -9.28 -0.91
CA GLN A 56 -13.98 -10.56 -1.61
C GLN A 56 -12.73 -11.39 -1.28
N VAL A 57 -11.70 -10.74 -0.72
CA VAL A 57 -10.43 -11.38 -0.34
C VAL A 57 -10.31 -11.34 1.19
N PRO A 58 -10.05 -12.49 1.85
CA PRO A 58 -9.77 -12.49 3.29
C PRO A 58 -8.61 -11.54 3.61
N ILE A 59 -8.79 -10.69 4.63
CA ILE A 59 -7.83 -9.61 4.92
C ILE A 59 -6.43 -10.14 5.21
N GLU A 60 -6.31 -11.35 5.77
CA GLU A 60 -5.05 -12.02 6.06
C GLU A 60 -4.24 -12.31 4.79
N VAL A 61 -4.90 -12.55 3.65
CA VAL A 61 -4.26 -12.76 2.35
C VAL A 61 -3.65 -11.46 1.85
N THR A 62 -4.40 -10.36 1.94
CA THR A 62 -3.89 -9.02 1.59
C THR A 62 -2.73 -8.62 2.50
N LEU A 63 -2.88 -8.79 3.81
CA LEU A 63 -1.84 -8.48 4.80
C LEU A 63 -0.58 -9.31 4.59
N ARG A 64 -0.71 -10.60 4.27
CA ARG A 64 0.43 -11.46 3.96
C ARG A 64 1.24 -10.95 2.76
N SER A 65 0.56 -10.34 1.80
CA SER A 65 1.20 -9.71 0.64
C SER A 65 2.01 -8.47 0.99
N LEU A 66 1.74 -7.84 2.14
CA LEU A 66 2.50 -6.69 2.66
C LEU A 66 3.77 -7.09 3.41
N ILE A 67 3.87 -8.34 3.87
CA ILE A 67 5.02 -8.82 4.67
C ILE A 67 6.33 -8.69 3.90
N PRO A 68 6.47 -9.12 2.62
CA PRO A 68 7.72 -8.97 1.89
C PRO A 68 8.18 -7.51 1.74
N PHE A 69 7.24 -6.57 1.70
CA PHE A 69 7.55 -5.13 1.64
C PHE A 69 7.97 -4.56 3.01
N SER A 70 7.53 -5.18 4.11
CA SER A 70 7.87 -4.76 5.46
C SER A 70 9.27 -5.23 5.90
N VAL A 71 9.79 -6.32 5.32
CA VAL A 71 11.01 -7.01 5.80
C VAL A 71 12.32 -6.30 5.42
N LYS A 72 12.30 -5.24 4.58
CA LYS A 72 13.50 -4.49 4.21
C LYS A 72 13.80 -3.24 5.06
N LEU A 73 13.03 -2.97 6.12
CA LEU A 73 13.23 -1.79 6.97
C LEU A 73 13.75 -2.14 8.38
N SER A 74 15.08 -2.18 8.50
CA SER A 74 15.75 -1.87 9.77
C SER A 74 15.72 -0.37 10.01
N LEU A 75 14.56 0.19 10.40
CA LEU A 75 14.48 1.53 10.97
C LEU A 75 13.48 1.59 12.14
N PRO A 76 13.81 2.28 13.25
CA PRO A 76 13.10 2.22 14.53
C PRO A 76 11.78 3.03 14.58
N ARG A 77 11.14 3.31 13.44
CA ARG A 77 9.93 4.15 13.36
C ARG A 77 8.84 3.64 12.39
N VAL A 78 8.82 2.34 12.11
CA VAL A 78 7.75 1.74 11.31
C VAL A 78 6.57 1.40 12.21
N GLN A 79 5.45 2.13 12.07
CA GLN A 79 4.15 1.67 12.55
C GLN A 79 3.07 2.47 11.82
N LYS A 80 2.35 1.82 10.88
CA LYS A 80 0.91 2.00 10.63
C LYS A 80 0.48 1.28 9.34
N ILE A 81 0.22 -0.02 9.42
CA ILE A 81 -0.75 -0.64 8.51
C ILE A 81 -2.12 -0.09 8.94
N ILE A 82 -2.56 1.02 8.35
CA ILE A 82 -3.90 1.57 8.59
C ILE A 82 -4.82 0.99 7.54
N THR A 83 -5.68 0.08 7.95
CA THR A 83 -6.91 -0.21 7.24
C THR A 83 -7.88 0.93 7.56
N ILE A 84 -8.17 1.81 6.58
CA ILE A 84 -9.02 2.98 6.81
C ILE A 84 -10.48 2.54 7.04
N SER A 85 -10.85 2.35 8.31
CA SER A 85 -12.22 2.45 8.80
C SER A 85 -12.53 3.92 9.06
N ARG A 86 -13.20 4.57 8.10
CA ARG A 86 -13.93 5.87 8.11
C ARG A 86 -13.37 7.13 8.79
N GLU A 87 -12.35 7.08 9.63
CA GLU A 87 -11.76 8.23 10.29
C GLU A 87 -10.25 7.99 10.38
N ILE A 88 -9.45 8.81 9.70
CA ILE A 88 -8.11 9.28 10.10
C ILE A 88 -7.54 10.15 8.98
N VAL A 89 -7.21 11.38 9.36
CA VAL A 89 -6.44 12.39 8.62
C VAL A 89 -4.97 11.98 8.62
N VAL A 90 -4.31 12.04 7.45
CA VAL A 90 -2.85 11.99 7.36
C VAL A 90 -2.34 13.43 7.34
N LEU A 91 -1.56 13.81 8.36
CA LEU A 91 -0.69 15.01 8.37
C LEU A 91 0.68 14.62 7.81
#